data_AF-A0A951FG33-F1
#
_entry.id   AF-A0A951FG33-F1
#
_cell.length_a   1.000
_cell.length_b   1.000
_cell.length_c   1.000
_cell.angle_alpha   90.00
_cell.angle_beta   90.00
_cell.angle_gamma   90.00
#
_symmetry.space_group_name_H-M   'P 1'
#
loop_
_entity.id
_entity.type
_entity.pdbx_description
1 polymer ?
#
loop_
_entity_poly.entity_id
_entity_poly.type
_entity_poly.pdbx_seq_one_letter_code
_entity_poly.pdbx_strand_id
1 'polypeptide(L)'
;MDQPCLLDEATLFDYVIGTAAPGVRQAVEQSASCQAVAQQMAREIGPLMQILYRVTCPDVETLVAYQEQRLSNSTQQLVIHKHLSECPLCQEEYALLAEIDAVPLAAPPRLVRRLVEAIFQSPLALPQPLRGDTLAYATERVTIQLRVRAAESHRWNVRGQARTADGQPLDGIEAARLQLIDAGDASFQGRAQAGGIFRFDQVEAGTYALYVQTADEEIVIRELVIGHA
;
A
#
# COMPACT_ATOMS: atom_id res chain seq x y z
N MET A 1 -40.02 36.86 20.16
CA MET A 1 -41.16 35.97 20.47
C MET A 1 -41.04 34.81 19.52
N ASP A 2 -40.63 33.63 19.99
CA ASP A 2 -40.59 32.44 19.16
C ASP A 2 -42.02 32.02 18.84
N GLN A 3 -42.35 32.00 17.55
CA GLN A 3 -43.65 31.55 17.08
C GLN A 3 -43.67 30.02 17.15
N PRO A 4 -44.67 29.39 17.80
CA PRO A 4 -44.74 27.93 17.91
C PRO A 4 -44.85 27.28 16.52
N CYS A 5 -44.33 26.06 16.38
CA CYS A 5 -44.49 25.31 15.14
C CYS A 5 -45.96 24.97 14.92
N LEU A 6 -46.47 25.26 13.71
CA LEU A 6 -47.88 25.05 13.34
C LEU A 6 -48.14 23.67 12.73
N LEU A 7 -47.09 22.88 12.46
CA LEU A 7 -47.21 21.53 11.91
C LEU A 7 -47.43 20.53 13.05
N ASP A 8 -48.23 19.51 12.76
CA ASP A 8 -48.43 18.40 13.71
C ASP A 8 -47.21 17.47 13.75
N GLU A 9 -47.19 16.64 14.79
CA GLU A 9 -46.08 15.71 15.05
C GLU A 9 -45.90 14.67 13.94
N ALA A 10 -47.01 14.19 13.36
CA ALA A 10 -46.99 13.22 12.26
C ALA A 10 -46.32 13.81 11.00
N THR A 11 -46.65 15.05 10.66
CA THR A 11 -46.07 15.77 9.51
C THR A 11 -44.59 16.07 9.74
N LEU A 12 -44.20 16.40 10.97
CA LEU A 12 -42.79 16.57 11.36
C LEU A 12 -42.03 15.24 11.31
N PHE A 13 -42.67 14.13 11.70
CA PHE A 13 -42.07 12.81 11.61
C PHE A 13 -41.81 12.43 10.15
N ASP A 14 -42.80 12.61 9.26
CA ASP A 14 -42.63 12.42 7.80
C ASP A 14 -41.49 13.26 7.23
N TYR A 15 -41.29 14.48 7.75
CA TYR A 15 -40.15 15.32 7.38
C TYR A 15 -38.83 14.70 7.85
N VAL A 16 -38.75 14.25 9.10
CA VAL A 16 -37.54 13.65 9.68
C VAL A 16 -37.15 12.36 8.96
N ILE A 17 -38.11 11.53 8.56
CA ILE A 17 -37.83 10.28 7.80
C ILE A 17 -37.68 10.52 6.28
N GLY A 18 -37.80 11.76 5.81
CA GLY A 18 -37.60 12.14 4.41
C GLY A 18 -38.76 11.84 3.46
N THR A 19 -39.94 11.45 3.97
CA THR A 19 -41.13 11.13 3.16
C THR A 19 -42.07 12.33 2.96
N ALA A 20 -41.83 13.45 3.65
CA ALA A 20 -42.68 14.63 3.56
C ALA A 20 -42.79 15.20 2.13
N ALA A 21 -44.01 15.66 1.81
CA ALA A 21 -44.30 16.37 0.58
C ALA A 21 -43.46 17.67 0.44
N PRO A 22 -43.16 18.13 -0.78
CA PRO A 22 -42.29 19.30 -0.99
C PRO A 22 -42.75 20.58 -0.26
N GLY A 23 -44.07 20.82 -0.18
CA GLY A 23 -44.60 21.98 0.54
C GLY A 23 -44.39 21.92 2.05
N VAL A 24 -44.43 20.73 2.64
CA VAL A 24 -44.14 20.52 4.07
C VAL A 24 -42.66 20.76 4.34
N ARG A 25 -41.77 20.21 3.50
CA ARG A 25 -40.32 20.45 3.61
C ARG A 25 -40.01 21.94 3.62
N GLN A 26 -40.56 22.67 2.64
CA GLN A 26 -40.39 24.12 2.55
C GLN A 26 -40.91 24.85 3.79
N ALA A 27 -42.08 24.45 4.33
CA ALA A 27 -42.64 25.06 5.53
C ALA A 27 -41.78 24.84 6.78
N VAL A 28 -41.23 23.63 6.95
CA VAL A 28 -40.28 23.32 8.04
C VAL A 28 -39.01 24.15 7.88
N GLU A 29 -38.43 24.19 6.68
CA GLU A 29 -37.20 24.92 6.38
C GLU A 29 -37.33 26.44 6.55
N GLN A 30 -38.52 27.00 6.40
CA GLN A 30 -38.77 28.43 6.59
C GLN A 30 -39.02 28.83 8.05
N SER A 31 -39.22 27.87 8.97
CA SER A 31 -39.56 28.14 10.37
C SER A 31 -38.53 27.57 11.33
N ALA A 32 -37.77 28.43 12.01
CA ALA A 32 -36.75 28.03 12.97
C ALA A 32 -37.31 27.18 14.12
N SER A 33 -38.55 27.44 14.57
CA SER A 33 -39.20 26.65 15.61
C SER A 33 -39.55 25.23 15.14
N CYS A 34 -40.03 25.07 13.90
CA CYS A 34 -40.29 23.75 13.33
C CYS A 34 -39.00 22.96 13.10
N GLN A 35 -37.93 23.62 12.64
CA GLN A 35 -36.61 22.97 12.54
C GLN A 35 -36.11 22.47 13.89
N ALA A 36 -36.25 23.27 14.95
CA ALA A 36 -35.81 22.86 16.29
C ALA A 36 -36.56 21.63 16.81
N VAL A 37 -37.88 21.55 16.59
CA VAL A 37 -38.70 20.39 16.95
C VAL A 37 -38.33 19.17 16.11
N ALA A 38 -38.18 19.33 14.79
CA ALA A 38 -37.76 18.24 13.89
C ALA A 38 -36.38 17.70 14.27
N GLN A 39 -35.41 18.56 14.59
CA GLN A 39 -34.08 18.16 15.06
C GLN A 39 -34.14 17.43 16.40
N GLN A 40 -34.98 17.89 17.33
CA GLN A 40 -35.17 17.22 18.61
C GLN A 40 -35.73 15.81 18.40
N MET A 41 -36.78 15.70 17.59
CA MET A 41 -37.37 14.42 17.21
C MET A 41 -36.32 13.52 16.57
N ALA A 42 -35.60 14.00 15.55
CA ALA A 42 -34.53 13.24 14.89
C ALA A 42 -33.47 12.69 15.87
N ARG A 43 -33.12 13.43 16.93
CA ARG A 43 -32.22 12.95 17.98
C ARG A 43 -32.82 11.81 18.82
N GLU A 44 -34.11 11.86 19.08
CA GLU A 44 -34.82 10.86 19.89
C GLU A 44 -35.08 9.56 19.12
N ILE A 45 -35.57 9.66 17.88
CA ILE A 45 -35.88 8.49 17.05
C ILE A 45 -34.69 7.99 16.23
N GLY A 46 -33.66 8.80 16.01
CA GLY A 46 -32.49 8.45 15.21
C GLY A 46 -31.84 7.11 15.57
N PRO A 47 -31.52 6.83 16.86
CA PRO A 47 -30.95 5.55 17.26
C PRO A 47 -31.86 4.35 16.95
N LEU A 48 -33.18 4.54 17.07
CA LEU A 48 -34.16 3.48 16.84
C LEU A 48 -34.31 3.22 15.33
N MET A 49 -34.32 4.29 14.53
CA MET A 49 -34.26 4.21 13.07
C MET A 49 -32.98 3.53 12.57
N GLN A 50 -31.84 3.79 13.20
CA GLN A 50 -30.57 3.11 12.89
C GLN A 50 -30.59 1.60 13.20
N ILE A 51 -31.45 1.14 14.09
CA ILE A 51 -31.60 -0.30 14.34
C ILE A 51 -32.59 -0.90 13.34
N LEU A 52 -33.69 -0.20 13.05
CA LEU A 52 -34.75 -0.70 12.19
C LEU A 52 -34.39 -0.67 10.70
N TYR A 53 -33.54 0.26 10.23
CA TYR A 53 -33.22 0.36 8.80
C TYR A 53 -32.58 -0.93 8.26
N ARG A 54 -31.76 -1.62 9.06
CA ARG A 54 -31.10 -2.87 8.67
C ARG A 54 -32.05 -4.07 8.52
N VAL A 55 -33.30 -3.95 8.95
CA VAL A 55 -34.27 -5.04 8.82
C VAL A 55 -34.79 -5.14 7.39
N THR A 56 -34.91 -4.02 6.68
CA THR A 56 -35.46 -3.95 5.33
C THR A 56 -34.41 -3.65 4.26
N CYS A 57 -33.25 -3.12 4.66
CA CYS A 57 -32.12 -2.87 3.76
C CYS A 57 -31.31 -4.15 3.52
N PRO A 58 -30.75 -4.33 2.31
CA PRO A 58 -29.74 -5.35 2.08
C PRO A 58 -28.53 -5.12 2.99
N ASP A 59 -27.86 -6.20 3.37
CA ASP A 59 -26.62 -6.11 4.14
C ASP A 59 -25.46 -5.58 3.29
N VAL A 60 -24.39 -5.16 3.97
CA VAL A 60 -23.21 -4.57 3.32
C VAL A 60 -22.51 -5.54 2.38
N GLU A 61 -22.43 -6.83 2.71
CA GLU A 61 -21.77 -7.83 1.85
C GLU A 61 -22.55 -8.01 0.54
N THR A 62 -23.87 -7.96 0.61
CA THR A 62 -24.76 -7.99 -0.56
C THR A 62 -24.57 -6.74 -1.44
N LEU A 63 -24.43 -5.55 -0.86
CA LEU A 63 -24.14 -4.32 -1.62
C LEU A 63 -22.78 -4.37 -2.32
N VAL A 64 -21.73 -4.84 -1.64
CA VAL A 64 -20.40 -5.05 -2.24
C VAL A 64 -20.47 -6.07 -3.37
N ALA A 65 -21.16 -7.20 -3.16
CA ALA A 65 -21.33 -8.21 -4.20
C ALA A 65 -22.10 -7.69 -5.42
N TYR A 66 -23.07 -6.79 -5.19
CA TYR A 66 -23.77 -6.09 -6.27
C TYR A 66 -22.83 -5.15 -7.05
N GLN A 67 -22.05 -4.33 -6.35
CA GLN A 67 -21.08 -3.39 -6.95
C GLN A 67 -20.03 -4.10 -7.81
N GLU A 68 -19.48 -5.20 -7.29
CA GLU A 68 -18.47 -6.02 -7.97
C GLU A 68 -19.07 -6.98 -9.01
N GLN A 69 -20.37 -6.90 -9.28
CA GLN A 69 -21.11 -7.76 -10.22
C GLN A 69 -20.97 -9.27 -9.92
N ARG A 70 -20.78 -9.64 -8.64
CA ARG A 70 -20.60 -11.02 -8.17
C ARG A 70 -21.90 -11.77 -7.88
N LEU A 71 -23.05 -11.10 -7.90
CA LEU A 71 -24.34 -11.75 -7.69
C LEU A 71 -24.72 -12.61 -8.90
N SER A 72 -24.81 -13.93 -8.70
CA SER A 72 -25.10 -14.90 -9.75
C SER A 72 -26.59 -14.95 -10.15
N ASN A 73 -27.48 -14.44 -9.30
CA ASN A 73 -28.92 -14.47 -9.51
C ASN A 73 -29.43 -13.14 -10.07
N SER A 74 -29.93 -13.15 -11.31
CA SER A 74 -30.48 -11.96 -11.98
C SER A 74 -31.67 -11.33 -11.24
N THR A 75 -32.50 -12.14 -10.57
CA THR A 75 -33.62 -11.65 -9.77
C THR A 75 -33.13 -10.86 -8.55
N GLN A 76 -32.06 -11.33 -7.89
CA GLN A 76 -31.49 -10.60 -6.74
C GLN A 76 -30.90 -9.26 -7.17
N GLN A 77 -30.21 -9.20 -8.31
CA GLN A 77 -29.71 -7.95 -8.87
C GLN A 77 -30.84 -6.94 -9.10
N LEU A 78 -31.98 -7.37 -9.65
CA LEU A 78 -33.12 -6.49 -9.90
C LEU A 78 -33.77 -5.98 -8.60
N VAL A 79 -33.88 -6.84 -7.58
CA VAL A 79 -34.40 -6.46 -6.25
C VAL A 79 -33.50 -5.41 -5.60
N ILE A 80 -32.18 -5.62 -5.60
CA ILE A 80 -31.22 -4.69 -5.02
C ILE A 80 -31.21 -3.37 -5.81
N HIS A 81 -31.22 -3.44 -7.14
CA HIS A 81 -31.30 -2.24 -7.98
C HIS A 81 -32.57 -1.42 -7.67
N LYS A 82 -33.72 -2.08 -7.54
CA LYS A 82 -34.97 -1.39 -7.16
C LYS A 82 -34.84 -0.75 -5.78
N HIS A 83 -34.32 -1.49 -4.80
CA HIS A 83 -34.12 -0.96 -3.45
C HIS A 83 -33.20 0.26 -3.45
N LEU A 84 -32.08 0.19 -4.18
CA LEU A 84 -31.16 1.31 -4.35
C LEU A 84 -31.83 2.52 -5.01
N SER A 85 -32.81 2.34 -5.90
CA SER A 85 -33.54 3.48 -6.49
C SER A 85 -34.55 4.14 -5.53
N GLU A 86 -34.99 3.43 -4.50
CA GLU A 86 -36.06 3.86 -3.58
C GLU A 86 -35.53 4.30 -2.20
N CYS A 87 -34.41 3.74 -1.74
CA CYS A 87 -33.86 3.95 -0.40
C CYS A 87 -32.65 4.90 -0.40
N PRO A 88 -32.76 6.12 0.15
CA PRO A 88 -31.66 7.09 0.14
C PRO A 88 -30.45 6.64 0.99
N LEU A 89 -30.68 5.92 2.09
CA LEU A 89 -29.60 5.43 2.95
C LEU A 89 -28.70 4.41 2.24
N CYS A 90 -29.30 3.49 1.46
CA CYS A 90 -28.51 2.53 0.68
C CYS A 90 -27.81 3.20 -0.51
N GLN A 91 -28.35 4.30 -1.05
CA GLN A 91 -27.65 5.10 -2.07
C GLN A 91 -26.38 5.74 -1.49
N GLU A 92 -26.47 6.31 -0.30
CA GLU A 92 -25.33 6.89 0.41
C GLU A 92 -24.27 5.83 0.74
N GLU A 93 -24.68 4.68 1.28
CA GLU A 93 -23.76 3.56 1.55
C GLU A 93 -23.08 3.06 0.26
N TYR A 94 -23.84 2.89 -0.83
CA TYR A 94 -23.29 2.46 -2.12
C TYR A 94 -22.33 3.49 -2.73
N ALA A 95 -22.65 4.79 -2.61
CA ALA A 95 -21.76 5.87 -3.06
C ALA A 95 -20.44 5.88 -2.28
N LEU A 96 -20.50 5.68 -0.95
CA LEU A 96 -19.30 5.59 -0.12
C LEU A 96 -18.41 4.40 -0.52
N LEU A 97 -18.99 3.24 -0.80
CA LEU A 97 -18.23 2.08 -1.30
C LEU A 97 -17.54 2.39 -2.64
N ALA A 98 -18.23 3.09 -3.54
CA ALA A 98 -17.65 3.52 -4.81
C ALA A 98 -16.49 4.51 -4.64
N GLU A 99 -16.57 5.42 -3.65
CA GLU A 99 -15.47 6.33 -3.34
C GLU A 99 -14.24 5.58 -2.81
N ILE A 100 -14.43 4.57 -1.95
CA ILE A 100 -13.34 3.74 -1.42
C ILE A 100 -12.63 3.00 -2.56
N ASP A 101 -13.38 2.39 -3.48
CA ASP A 101 -12.80 1.68 -4.64
C ASP A 101 -12.14 2.63 -5.65
N ALA A 102 -12.63 3.86 -5.74
CA ALA A 102 -12.06 4.88 -6.60
C ALA A 102 -10.74 5.44 -6.07
N VAL A 103 -10.38 5.20 -4.80
CA VAL A 103 -9.04 5.53 -4.29
C VAL A 103 -8.04 4.59 -4.96
N PRO A 104 -7.22 5.07 -5.92
CA PRO A 104 -6.21 4.21 -6.51
C PRO A 104 -5.27 3.78 -5.38
N LEU A 105 -5.14 2.47 -5.19
CA LEU A 105 -4.05 1.85 -4.43
C LEU A 105 -2.74 2.07 -5.20
N ALA A 106 -2.38 3.33 -5.46
CA ALA A 106 -1.02 3.68 -5.83
C ALA A 106 -0.18 3.29 -4.62
N ALA A 107 0.70 2.30 -4.80
CA ALA A 107 1.68 1.94 -3.79
C ALA A 107 2.32 3.23 -3.29
N PRO A 108 2.25 3.55 -1.99
CA PRO A 108 2.76 4.81 -1.49
C PRO A 108 4.22 4.93 -1.92
N PRO A 109 4.69 6.08 -2.44
CA PRO A 109 6.11 6.28 -2.65
C PRO A 109 6.78 6.05 -1.29
N ARG A 110 7.56 4.98 -1.18
CA ARG A 110 8.25 4.64 0.07
C ARG A 110 9.28 5.74 0.32
N LEU A 111 8.89 6.74 1.10
CA LEU A 111 9.77 7.82 1.56
C LEU A 111 10.96 7.28 2.38
N VAL A 112 10.88 6.02 2.81
CA VAL A 112 11.94 5.32 3.54
C VAL A 112 12.15 3.93 2.91
N ARG A 113 13.30 3.71 2.28
CA ARG A 113 13.72 2.38 1.84
C ARG A 113 14.00 1.53 3.08
N ARG A 114 13.54 0.28 3.08
CA ARG A 114 13.87 -0.66 4.16
C ARG A 114 15.36 -1.00 4.08
N LEU A 115 16.13 -0.69 5.12
CA LEU A 115 17.52 -1.12 5.23
C LEU A 115 17.56 -2.59 5.66
N VAL A 116 18.25 -3.44 4.89
CA VAL A 116 18.37 -4.86 5.16
C VAL A 116 19.85 -5.26 5.11
N GLU A 117 20.34 -5.91 6.16
CA GLU A 117 21.72 -6.38 6.20
C GLU A 117 21.83 -7.80 5.62
N ALA A 118 22.73 -7.99 4.66
CA ALA A 118 23.01 -9.29 4.07
C ALA A 118 24.16 -9.98 4.81
N ILE A 119 23.92 -11.23 5.20
CA ILE A 119 24.84 -12.03 6.00
C ILE A 119 25.67 -12.90 5.06
N PHE A 120 26.97 -12.99 5.30
CA PHE A 120 27.86 -13.88 4.56
C PHE A 120 27.43 -15.34 4.73
N GLN A 121 27.19 -16.01 3.62
CA GLN A 121 26.94 -17.45 3.58
C GLN A 121 28.22 -18.14 3.15
N SER A 122 28.87 -18.81 4.09
CA SER A 122 29.97 -19.71 3.76
C SER A 122 29.45 -20.78 2.80
N PRO A 123 30.06 -20.98 1.62
CA PRO A 123 29.70 -22.09 0.77
C PRO A 123 29.92 -23.37 1.57
N LEU A 124 28.86 -24.19 1.72
CA LEU A 124 28.97 -25.53 2.31
C LEU A 124 30.18 -26.21 1.67
N ALA A 125 31.14 -26.61 2.51
CA ALA A 125 32.47 -27.04 2.09
C ALA A 125 32.37 -28.18 1.07
N LEU A 126 32.40 -27.83 -0.21
CA LEU A 126 32.69 -28.78 -1.27
C LEU A 126 34.20 -29.04 -1.22
N PRO A 127 34.65 -30.31 -1.31
CA PRO A 127 36.05 -30.69 -1.06
C PRO A 127 37.07 -30.19 -2.12
N GLN A 128 36.72 -29.22 -2.96
CA GLN A 128 37.64 -28.67 -3.97
C GLN A 128 37.52 -27.13 -4.03
N PRO A 129 38.62 -26.39 -3.82
CA PRO A 129 38.64 -24.95 -4.05
C PRO A 129 38.55 -24.68 -5.56
N LEU A 130 37.36 -24.27 -6.02
CA LEU A 130 37.17 -23.77 -7.37
C LEU A 130 37.86 -22.41 -7.49
N ARG A 131 38.99 -22.40 -8.21
CA ARG A 131 39.79 -21.21 -8.52
C ARG A 131 38.89 -20.05 -8.98
N GLY A 132 38.69 -19.07 -8.10
CA GLY A 132 37.82 -17.90 -8.32
C GLY A 132 36.74 -17.81 -7.26
N ASP A 133 37.14 -17.42 -6.04
CA ASP A 133 36.26 -17.36 -4.87
C ASP A 133 35.04 -16.49 -5.17
N THR A 134 33.88 -17.12 -5.16
CA THR A 134 32.59 -16.43 -5.24
C THR A 134 32.09 -16.30 -3.82
N LEU A 135 31.96 -15.06 -3.35
CA LEU A 135 31.40 -14.76 -2.04
C LEU A 135 29.87 -14.72 -2.18
N ALA A 136 29.15 -15.36 -1.28
CA ALA A 136 27.69 -15.34 -1.25
C ALA A 136 27.21 -14.63 0.00
N TYR A 137 26.26 -13.73 -0.16
CA TYR A 137 25.60 -13.01 0.92
C TYR A 137 24.10 -13.16 0.74
N ALA A 138 23.34 -13.31 1.82
CA ALA A 138 21.90 -13.47 1.74
C ALA A 138 21.16 -12.65 2.79
N THR A 139 19.97 -12.22 2.40
CA THR A 139 18.92 -11.69 3.27
C THR A 139 17.75 -12.68 3.27
N GLU A 140 16.63 -12.34 3.91
CA GLU A 140 15.39 -13.11 3.81
C GLU A 140 14.87 -13.26 2.37
N ARG A 141 15.13 -12.26 1.51
CA ARG A 141 14.50 -12.15 0.18
C ARG A 141 15.45 -12.18 -1.01
N VAL A 142 16.71 -11.86 -0.78
CA VAL A 142 17.71 -11.63 -1.83
C VAL A 142 19.02 -12.31 -1.48
N THR A 143 19.60 -12.97 -2.47
CA THR A 143 20.95 -13.52 -2.44
C THR A 143 21.85 -12.74 -3.40
N ILE A 144 22.99 -12.26 -2.92
CA ILE A 144 24.00 -11.55 -3.69
C ILE A 144 25.24 -12.43 -3.82
N GLN A 145 25.63 -12.71 -5.06
CA GLN A 145 26.88 -13.40 -5.39
C GLN A 145 27.89 -12.38 -5.90
N LEU A 146 29.06 -12.30 -5.25
CA LEU A 146 30.14 -11.40 -5.61
C LEU A 146 31.33 -12.19 -6.15
N ARG A 147 31.93 -11.67 -7.21
CA ARG A 147 33.21 -12.13 -7.75
C ARG A 147 34.17 -10.96 -7.81
N VAL A 148 35.32 -11.13 -7.16
CA VAL A 148 36.40 -10.14 -7.14
C VAL A 148 37.53 -10.68 -8.01
N ARG A 149 38.02 -9.88 -8.95
CA ARG A 149 39.13 -10.25 -9.84
C ARG A 149 40.18 -9.17 -9.85
N ALA A 150 41.45 -9.55 -9.76
CA ALA A 150 42.55 -8.62 -9.96
C ALA A 150 42.49 -8.04 -11.39
N ALA A 151 42.67 -6.73 -11.48
CA ALA A 151 42.90 -5.99 -12.70
C ALA A 151 44.40 -5.57 -12.75
N GLU A 152 44.75 -4.65 -13.65
CA GLU A 152 46.12 -4.15 -13.77
C GLU A 152 46.50 -3.29 -12.55
N SER A 153 47.75 -3.42 -12.07
CA SER A 153 48.38 -2.49 -11.11
C SER A 153 47.58 -2.20 -9.82
N HIS A 154 47.47 -3.18 -8.91
CA HIS A 154 46.81 -3.05 -7.59
C HIS A 154 45.32 -2.66 -7.62
N ARG A 155 44.69 -2.78 -8.78
CA ARG A 155 43.27 -2.51 -8.97
C ARG A 155 42.49 -3.82 -9.09
N TRP A 156 41.21 -3.76 -8.77
CA TRP A 156 40.31 -4.91 -8.76
C TRP A 156 39.01 -4.57 -9.48
N ASN A 157 38.46 -5.57 -10.18
CA ASN A 157 37.12 -5.50 -10.75
C ASN A 157 36.20 -6.37 -9.90
N VAL A 158 35.10 -5.78 -9.43
CA VAL A 158 34.08 -6.46 -8.62
C VAL A 158 32.83 -6.61 -9.46
N ARG A 159 32.32 -7.83 -9.58
CA ARG A 159 31.05 -8.11 -10.24
C ARG A 159 30.10 -8.77 -9.25
N GLY A 160 28.92 -8.19 -9.09
CA GLY A 160 27.84 -8.76 -8.32
C GLY A 160 26.68 -9.24 -9.19
N GLN A 161 25.98 -10.26 -8.71
CA GLN A 161 24.68 -10.69 -9.21
C GLN A 161 23.73 -10.84 -8.03
N ALA A 162 22.64 -10.08 -8.01
CA ALA A 162 21.55 -10.22 -7.06
C ALA A 162 20.44 -11.10 -7.64
N ARG A 163 19.91 -12.00 -6.83
CA ARG A 163 18.81 -12.90 -7.15
C ARG A 163 17.79 -12.91 -6.02
N THR A 164 16.53 -13.19 -6.33
CA THR A 164 15.50 -13.46 -5.31
C THR A 164 15.82 -14.77 -4.57
N ALA A 165 15.15 -15.00 -3.44
CA ALA A 165 15.25 -16.26 -2.69
C ALA A 165 14.94 -17.50 -3.56
N ASP A 166 14.04 -17.35 -4.54
CA ASP A 166 13.68 -18.40 -5.51
C ASP A 166 14.69 -18.55 -6.66
N GLY A 167 15.79 -17.79 -6.64
CA GLY A 167 16.88 -17.86 -7.61
C GLY A 167 16.65 -17.06 -8.91
N GLN A 168 15.55 -16.33 -9.03
CA GLN A 168 15.29 -15.46 -10.18
C GLN A 168 16.20 -14.21 -10.15
N PRO A 169 16.61 -13.65 -11.30
CA PRO A 169 17.33 -12.38 -11.33
C PRO A 169 16.54 -11.28 -10.60
N LEU A 170 17.22 -10.51 -9.75
CA LEU A 170 16.59 -9.37 -9.09
C LEU A 170 16.57 -8.18 -10.06
N ASP A 171 15.42 -7.92 -10.66
CA ASP A 171 15.22 -6.73 -11.49
C ASP A 171 15.01 -5.47 -10.61
N GLY A 172 15.25 -4.30 -11.19
CA GLY A 172 15.02 -3.03 -10.49
C GLY A 172 16.13 -2.62 -9.51
N ILE A 173 17.37 -3.07 -9.73
CA ILE A 173 18.53 -2.44 -9.07
C ILE A 173 18.71 -1.03 -9.63
N GLU A 174 18.50 -0.03 -8.79
CA GLU A 174 18.62 1.38 -9.16
C GLU A 174 20.07 1.86 -9.05
N ALA A 175 20.78 1.42 -8.02
CA ALA A 175 22.17 1.79 -7.78
C ALA A 175 22.91 0.71 -6.98
N ALA A 176 24.22 0.63 -7.17
CA ALA A 176 25.12 -0.12 -6.31
C ALA A 176 26.31 0.78 -5.96
N ARG A 177 26.72 0.84 -4.69
CA ARG A 177 27.86 1.64 -4.25
C ARG A 177 28.76 0.87 -3.28
N LEU A 178 30.06 1.07 -3.41
CA LEU A 178 31.05 0.66 -2.41
C LEU A 178 31.47 1.89 -1.63
N GLN A 179 31.56 1.78 -0.30
CA GLN A 179 32.10 2.82 0.58
C GLN A 179 33.28 2.26 1.36
N LEU A 180 34.44 2.91 1.27
CA LEU A 180 35.65 2.49 1.99
C LEU A 180 35.49 2.83 3.48
N ILE A 181 35.63 1.83 4.36
CA ILE A 181 35.34 1.99 5.80
C ILE A 181 36.39 2.88 6.47
N ASP A 182 37.66 2.72 6.11
CA ASP A 182 38.78 3.41 6.79
C ASP A 182 39.08 4.81 6.23
N ALA A 183 38.60 5.13 5.03
CA ALA A 183 38.88 6.41 4.36
C ALA A 183 37.68 7.38 4.34
N GLY A 184 36.63 7.08 5.11
CA GLY A 184 35.45 7.93 5.38
C GLY A 184 34.55 8.19 4.18
N ASP A 185 35.02 9.00 3.24
CA ASP A 185 34.21 9.57 2.15
C ASP A 185 34.51 8.96 0.77
N ALA A 186 35.53 8.09 0.67
CA ALA A 186 35.83 7.42 -0.59
C ALA A 186 34.70 6.43 -0.93
N SER A 187 33.88 6.80 -1.93
CA SER A 187 32.80 5.97 -2.45
C SER A 187 32.95 5.74 -3.95
N PHE A 188 32.60 4.53 -4.38
CA PHE A 188 32.63 4.11 -5.77
C PHE A 188 31.22 3.74 -6.19
N GLN A 189 30.70 4.41 -7.22
CA GLN A 189 29.44 4.01 -7.83
C GLN A 189 29.67 2.90 -8.86
N GLY A 190 28.89 1.84 -8.72
CA GLY A 190 28.85 0.73 -9.66
C GLY A 190 27.86 0.98 -10.78
N ARG A 191 28.07 0.30 -11.90
CA ARG A 191 27.11 0.27 -13.00
C ARG A 191 26.16 -0.88 -12.79
N ALA A 192 24.90 -0.58 -12.51
CA ALA A 192 23.81 -1.56 -12.52
C ALA A 192 23.42 -1.88 -13.98
N GLN A 193 23.05 -3.13 -14.21
CA GLN A 193 22.62 -3.68 -15.50
C GLN A 193 21.34 -4.51 -15.28
N ALA A 194 20.61 -4.76 -16.36
CA ALA A 194 19.45 -5.64 -16.34
C ALA A 194 19.82 -7.06 -15.82
N GLY A 195 18.84 -7.76 -15.23
CA GLY A 195 19.05 -9.10 -14.69
C GLY A 195 19.85 -9.13 -13.39
N GLY A 196 19.78 -8.07 -12.59
CA GLY A 196 20.37 -7.99 -11.26
C GLY A 196 21.89 -7.96 -11.22
N ILE A 197 22.56 -7.59 -12.32
CA ILE A 197 24.01 -7.55 -12.41
C ILE A 197 24.52 -6.15 -12.08
N PHE A 198 25.58 -6.04 -11.29
CA PHE A 198 26.29 -4.77 -11.08
C PHE A 198 27.79 -4.97 -11.14
N ARG A 199 28.51 -3.92 -11.56
CA ARG A 199 29.97 -3.97 -11.70
C ARG A 199 30.64 -2.70 -11.18
N PHE A 200 31.76 -2.90 -10.50
CA PHE A 200 32.72 -1.86 -10.13
C PHE A 200 34.05 -2.16 -10.84
N ASP A 201 34.60 -1.16 -11.48
CA ASP A 201 35.87 -1.26 -12.21
C ASP A 201 36.93 -0.46 -11.47
N GLN A 202 38.18 -0.94 -11.51
CA GLN A 202 39.34 -0.19 -10.99
C GLN A 202 39.26 0.17 -9.48
N VAL A 203 38.69 -0.73 -8.67
CA VAL A 203 38.60 -0.56 -7.21
C VAL A 203 39.96 -0.83 -6.57
N GLU A 204 40.34 -0.03 -5.57
CA GLU A 204 41.59 -0.24 -4.83
C GLU A 204 41.46 -1.39 -3.84
N ALA A 205 42.58 -1.85 -3.30
CA ALA A 205 42.54 -2.82 -2.20
C ALA A 205 42.06 -2.13 -0.90
N GLY A 206 41.21 -2.79 -0.13
CA GLY A 206 40.70 -2.26 1.13
C GLY A 206 39.43 -2.96 1.64
N THR A 207 38.91 -2.46 2.76
CA THR A 207 37.69 -2.97 3.39
C THR A 207 36.51 -2.04 3.11
N TYR A 208 35.50 -2.55 2.43
CA TYR A 208 34.36 -1.78 1.93
C TYR A 208 33.05 -2.23 2.55
N ALA A 209 32.11 -1.29 2.67
CA ALA A 209 30.69 -1.60 2.78
C ALA A 209 30.05 -1.52 1.38
N LEU A 210 29.29 -2.55 0.97
CA LEU A 210 28.54 -2.58 -0.29
C LEU A 210 27.07 -2.29 -0.01
N TYR A 211 26.52 -1.31 -0.71
CA TYR A 211 25.09 -1.00 -0.69
C TYR A 211 24.49 -1.27 -2.07
N VAL A 212 23.40 -2.02 -2.11
CA VAL A 212 22.62 -2.31 -3.32
C VAL A 212 21.22 -1.78 -3.11
N GLN A 213 20.80 -0.83 -3.94
CA GLN A 213 19.53 -0.13 -3.81
C GLN A 213 18.53 -0.64 -4.84
N THR A 214 17.33 -0.97 -4.37
CA THR A 214 16.16 -1.23 -5.20
C THR A 214 15.06 -0.21 -4.90
N ALA A 215 13.95 -0.29 -5.63
CA ALA A 215 12.76 0.52 -5.37
C ALA A 215 12.23 0.34 -3.93
N ASP A 216 12.39 -0.87 -3.37
CA ASP A 216 11.76 -1.26 -2.11
C ASP A 216 12.71 -1.27 -0.91
N GLU A 217 13.99 -1.61 -1.13
CA GLU A 217 14.95 -1.97 -0.07
C GLU A 217 16.37 -1.45 -0.40
N GLU A 218 17.16 -1.14 0.62
CA GLU A 218 18.61 -0.94 0.52
C GLU A 218 19.30 -2.10 1.24
N ILE A 219 20.00 -2.93 0.48
CA ILE A 219 20.70 -4.11 0.98
C ILE A 219 22.14 -3.72 1.29
N VAL A 220 22.61 -4.00 2.50
CA VAL A 220 23.96 -3.65 2.98
C VAL A 220 24.77 -4.89 3.30
N ILE A 221 25.98 -4.97 2.77
CA ILE A 221 27.05 -5.88 3.23
C ILE A 221 28.07 -4.99 3.94
N ARG A 222 28.15 -5.08 5.27
CA ARG A 222 28.96 -4.15 6.08
C ARG A 222 30.45 -4.25 5.84
N GLU A 223 30.94 -5.46 5.59
CA GLU A 223 32.36 -5.74 5.51
C GLU A 223 32.64 -6.65 4.31
N LEU A 224 33.31 -6.08 3.32
CA LEU A 224 33.75 -6.73 2.09
C LEU A 224 35.22 -6.38 1.87
N VAL A 225 36.10 -7.36 2.02
CA VAL A 225 37.53 -7.20 1.74
C VAL A 225 37.76 -7.38 0.24
N ILE A 226 38.31 -6.35 -0.41
CA ILE A 226 38.69 -6.38 -1.82
C ILE A 226 40.21 -6.29 -1.87
N GLY A 227 40.85 -7.33 -2.40
CA GLY A 227 42.31 -7.43 -2.43
C GLY A 227 42.92 -7.57 -1.03
N HIS A 228 43.83 -8.52 -0.86
CA HIS A 228 44.72 -8.49 0.29
C HIS A 228 45.84 -7.49 -0.01
N ALA A 229 46.01 -6.52 0.88
CA ALA A 229 47.22 -5.68 0.90
C ALA A 229 48.45 -6.54 1.22
#